data_AF-A0A229RLG1-F1
#
_entry.id   AF-A0A229RLG1-F1
#
_cell.length_a   1.000
_cell.length_b   1.000
_cell.length_c   1.000
_cell.angle_alpha   90.00
_cell.angle_beta   90.00
_cell.angle_gamma   90.00
#
_symmetry.space_group_name_H-M   'P 1'
#
loop_
_entity.id
_entity.type
_entity.pdbx_description
1 polymer ?
#
loop_
_entity_poly.entity_id
_entity_poly.type
_entity_poly.pdbx_seq_one_letter_code
_entity_poly.pdbx_strand_id
1 'polypeptide(L)'
;MTFEDERIARAYLIRAAEPPAPALLAFVNEHGPVEAADRVKRAECPRAVREETTGRRDHDRAGRDLERAAADETRLVIPEDDEWPARQLLSLAAAGSRSGSGLAAPLALWVRGQARLGEAVDQAIAIVGARAATAYGEHNAAELGYHLASRGIPVFSGAAYGIDGAAHRGALSADGTTVAVLPCGIDVKYPLGHGTLLDRIAATGALVSEYPPGTAPSRHRFLVRNRLLAALTAATVVVEAGRRSGARNTASTAGELGKVVMAMPGPVSSGMSAGCHALIRESEAILVTSADDVLDATAFPHNDPAEPADTAPSTA
;
A
#
# COMPACT_ATOMS: atom_id res chain seq x y z
N MET A 1 25.60 5.61 17.29
CA MET A 1 25.05 5.44 15.94
C MET A 1 23.80 6.28 15.88
N THR A 2 23.68 7.20 14.93
CA THR A 2 22.53 8.09 14.84
C THR A 2 21.44 7.45 13.96
N PHE A 3 20.17 7.82 14.14
CA PHE A 3 19.09 7.38 13.24
C PHE A 3 19.33 7.83 11.78
N GLU A 4 20.18 8.82 11.56
CA GLU A 4 20.61 9.27 10.23
C GLU A 4 21.48 8.22 9.52
N ASP A 5 22.44 7.61 10.23
CA ASP A 5 23.28 6.55 9.68
C ASP A 5 22.44 5.34 9.24
N GLU A 6 21.46 4.96 10.08
CA GLU A 6 20.54 3.85 9.79
C GLU A 6 19.64 4.15 8.58
N ARG A 7 19.19 5.40 8.44
CA ARG A 7 18.38 5.84 7.30
C ARG A 7 19.18 5.81 6.00
N ILE A 8 20.42 6.29 6.00
CA ILE A 8 21.32 6.23 4.83
C ILE A 8 21.59 4.77 4.45
N ALA A 9 21.87 3.93 5.43
CA ALA A 9 22.08 2.50 5.21
C ALA A 9 20.85 1.82 4.59
N ARG A 10 19.64 2.08 5.12
CA ARG A 10 18.39 1.55 4.57
C ARG A 10 18.10 2.07 3.17
N ALA A 11 18.35 3.35 2.89
CA ALA A 11 18.22 3.94 1.55
C ALA A 11 19.12 3.23 0.52
N TYR A 12 20.35 2.88 0.90
CA TYR A 12 21.24 2.07 0.09
C TYR A 12 20.68 0.66 -0.14
N LEU A 13 20.29 -0.02 0.94
CA LEU A 13 19.86 -1.42 0.90
C LEU A 13 18.62 -1.65 0.03
N ILE A 14 17.61 -0.79 0.11
CA ILE A 14 16.41 -0.86 -0.76
C ILE A 14 16.70 -0.52 -2.23
N ARG A 15 17.85 0.10 -2.52
CA ARG A 15 18.34 0.27 -3.89
C ARG A 15 19.16 -0.92 -4.37
N ALA A 16 19.90 -1.55 -3.47
CA ALA A 16 20.74 -2.70 -3.76
C ALA A 16 19.93 -3.98 -4.04
N ALA A 17 18.77 -4.16 -3.38
CA ALA A 17 17.88 -5.29 -3.59
C ALA A 17 16.48 -4.83 -4.03
N GLU A 18 15.87 -5.56 -4.97
CA GLU A 18 14.47 -5.35 -5.30
C GLU A 18 13.57 -6.12 -4.33
N PRO A 19 12.44 -5.53 -3.88
CA PRO A 19 11.50 -6.25 -3.04
C PRO A 19 10.81 -7.41 -3.79
N PRO A 20 10.39 -8.47 -3.10
CA PRO A 20 10.71 -8.80 -1.71
C PRO A 20 12.15 -9.31 -1.57
N ALA A 21 12.87 -8.87 -0.53
CA ALA A 21 14.26 -9.24 -0.25
C ALA A 21 14.37 -9.91 1.14
N PRO A 22 13.81 -11.13 1.32
CA PRO A 22 13.75 -11.80 2.62
C PRO A 22 15.14 -12.14 3.18
N ALA A 23 16.10 -12.54 2.35
CA ALA A 23 17.44 -12.88 2.83
C ALA A 23 18.15 -11.62 3.33
N LEU A 24 18.03 -10.50 2.61
CA LEU A 24 18.55 -9.23 3.05
C LEU A 24 17.87 -8.72 4.31
N LEU A 25 16.54 -8.85 4.42
CA LEU A 25 15.81 -8.49 5.64
C LEU A 25 16.32 -9.27 6.86
N ALA A 26 16.47 -10.59 6.73
CA ALA A 26 16.99 -11.43 7.81
C ALA A 26 18.41 -10.99 8.21
N PHE A 27 19.27 -10.70 7.24
CA PHE A 27 20.63 -10.23 7.46
C PHE A 27 20.69 -8.88 8.18
N VAL A 28 19.78 -7.96 7.82
CA VAL A 28 19.65 -6.66 8.50
C VAL A 28 19.13 -6.82 9.92
N ASN A 29 18.21 -7.75 10.18
CA ASN A 29 17.72 -8.02 11.53
C ASN A 29 18.81 -8.64 12.43
N GLU A 30 19.75 -9.40 11.85
CA GLU A 30 20.85 -10.03 12.58
C GLU A 30 21.98 -9.03 12.92
N HIS A 31 22.38 -8.19 11.96
CA HIS A 31 23.57 -7.34 12.08
C HIS A 31 23.27 -5.84 12.26
N GLY A 32 22.01 -5.43 12.12
CA GLY A 32 21.62 -4.03 11.99
C GLY A 32 21.86 -3.46 10.59
N PRO A 33 21.19 -2.34 10.24
CA PRO A 33 21.22 -1.79 8.88
C PRO A 33 22.60 -1.30 8.44
N VAL A 34 23.34 -0.65 9.34
CA VAL A 34 24.63 -0.03 9.01
C VAL A 34 25.69 -1.10 8.70
N GLU A 35 25.86 -2.09 9.58
CA GLU A 35 26.81 -3.19 9.34
C GLU A 35 26.40 -4.01 8.12
N ALA A 36 25.09 -4.29 7.96
CA ALA A 36 24.60 -5.02 6.80
C ALA A 36 24.89 -4.28 5.48
N ALA A 37 24.65 -2.97 5.42
CA ALA A 37 24.96 -2.16 4.24
C ALA A 37 26.45 -2.21 3.89
N ASP A 38 27.32 -2.03 4.88
CA ASP A 38 28.77 -2.08 4.72
C ASP A 38 29.26 -3.43 4.19
N ARG A 39 28.76 -4.52 4.76
CA ARG A 39 29.11 -5.89 4.33
C ARG A 39 28.55 -6.22 2.96
N VAL A 40 27.34 -5.76 2.64
CA VAL A 40 26.76 -5.89 1.29
C VAL A 40 27.65 -5.17 0.28
N LYS A 41 28.09 -3.93 0.53
CA LYS A 41 29.01 -3.18 -0.36
C LYS A 41 30.33 -3.92 -0.61
N ARG A 42 30.89 -4.57 0.41
CA ARG A 42 32.13 -5.36 0.33
C ARG A 42 31.93 -6.80 -0.20
N ALA A 43 30.69 -7.20 -0.47
CA ALA A 43 30.32 -8.58 -0.82
C ALA A 43 30.55 -9.62 0.30
N GLU A 44 30.68 -9.17 1.55
CA GLU A 44 30.95 -9.97 2.75
C GLU A 44 29.65 -10.46 3.44
N CYS A 45 28.66 -10.86 2.63
CA CYS A 45 27.36 -11.35 3.08
C CYS A 45 27.08 -12.77 2.56
N PRO A 46 26.15 -13.53 3.19
CA PRO A 46 25.79 -14.88 2.74
C PRO A 46 25.35 -14.96 1.28
N ARG A 47 25.43 -16.16 0.67
CA ARG A 47 25.08 -16.36 -0.76
C ARG A 47 23.69 -15.84 -1.10
N ALA A 48 22.69 -16.13 -0.26
CA ALA A 48 21.31 -15.70 -0.48
C ALA A 48 21.17 -14.17 -0.54
N VAL A 49 21.87 -13.44 0.34
CA VAL A 49 21.90 -11.96 0.30
C VAL A 49 22.57 -11.47 -0.98
N ARG A 50 23.69 -12.09 -1.38
CA ARG A 50 24.35 -11.74 -2.64
C ARG A 50 23.45 -11.96 -3.85
N GLU A 51 22.69 -13.05 -3.89
CA GLU A 51 21.74 -13.32 -4.99
C GLU A 51 20.69 -12.20 -5.12
N GLU A 52 20.22 -11.65 -3.99
CA GLU A 52 19.28 -10.51 -3.97
C GLU A 52 19.92 -9.16 -4.34
N THR A 53 21.23 -8.97 -4.06
CA THR A 53 21.89 -7.66 -4.20
C THR A 53 22.85 -7.51 -5.39
N THR A 54 23.33 -8.61 -5.99
CA THR A 54 24.46 -8.59 -6.96
C THR A 54 24.19 -7.68 -8.15
N GLY A 55 22.95 -7.57 -8.62
CA GLY A 55 22.61 -6.75 -9.78
C GLY A 55 22.71 -5.23 -9.55
N ARG A 56 22.74 -4.76 -8.29
CA ARG A 56 22.69 -3.33 -7.96
C ARG A 56 23.53 -2.91 -6.75
N ARG A 57 24.32 -3.81 -6.16
CA ARG A 57 25.18 -3.52 -5.02
C ARG A 57 26.04 -2.27 -5.22
N ASP A 58 26.57 -2.09 -6.43
CA ASP A 58 27.48 -0.98 -6.76
C ASP A 58 26.72 0.33 -7.08
N HIS A 59 25.38 0.34 -7.01
CA HIS A 59 24.54 1.52 -7.21
C HIS A 59 24.35 2.30 -5.89
N ASP A 60 25.44 2.67 -5.23
CA ASP A 60 25.36 3.49 -4.02
C ASP A 60 24.98 4.94 -4.36
N ARG A 61 23.68 5.23 -4.23
CA ARG A 61 23.09 6.55 -4.49
C ARG A 61 22.25 7.04 -3.32
N ALA A 62 22.43 6.46 -2.13
CA ALA A 62 21.61 6.74 -0.96
C ALA A 62 21.52 8.25 -0.64
N GLY A 63 22.66 8.95 -0.61
CA GLY A 63 22.68 10.40 -0.39
C GLY A 63 21.89 11.17 -1.44
N ARG A 64 22.08 10.87 -2.73
CA ARG A 64 21.33 11.52 -3.82
C ARG A 64 19.83 11.23 -3.77
N ASP A 65 19.44 10.02 -3.37
CA ASP A 65 18.03 9.66 -3.24
C ASP A 65 17.35 10.41 -2.10
N LEU A 66 18.04 10.54 -0.96
CA LEU A 66 17.55 11.28 0.20
C LEU A 66 17.48 12.79 -0.10
N GLU A 67 18.50 13.36 -0.74
CA GLU A 67 18.50 14.76 -1.21
C GLU A 67 17.34 15.01 -2.18
N ARG A 68 17.15 14.12 -3.15
CA ARG A 68 16.06 14.22 -4.12
C ARG A 68 14.69 14.08 -3.46
N ALA A 69 14.56 13.19 -2.48
CA ALA A 69 13.33 13.02 -1.73
C ALA A 69 12.99 14.28 -0.92
N ALA A 70 13.99 14.88 -0.25
CA ALA A 70 13.81 16.11 0.52
C ALA A 70 13.29 17.29 -0.32
N ALA A 71 13.65 17.34 -1.62
CA ALA A 71 13.17 18.38 -2.53
C ALA A 71 11.67 18.31 -2.85
N ASP A 72 11.05 17.12 -2.75
CA ASP A 72 9.65 16.85 -3.11
C ASP A 72 8.80 16.44 -1.88
N GLU A 73 9.14 16.94 -0.68
CA GLU A 73 8.47 16.61 0.59
C GLU A 73 8.32 15.09 0.84
N THR A 74 9.26 14.33 0.27
CA THR A 74 9.29 12.88 0.37
C THR A 74 10.25 12.51 1.49
N ARG A 75 9.81 11.60 2.36
CA ARG A 75 10.60 11.07 3.47
C ARG A 75 10.78 9.56 3.30
N LEU A 76 11.92 9.06 3.74
CA LEU A 76 12.14 7.62 3.86
C LEU A 76 11.78 7.21 5.28
N VAL A 77 10.63 6.59 5.49
CA VAL A 77 10.22 6.07 6.80
C VAL A 77 10.93 4.74 7.07
N ILE A 78 11.55 4.63 8.23
CA ILE A 78 12.30 3.46 8.69
C ILE A 78 11.68 2.88 9.98
N PRO A 79 11.98 1.61 10.36
CA PRO A 79 11.46 0.99 11.57
C PRO A 79 11.64 1.79 12.87
N GLU A 80 12.66 2.64 12.91
CA GLU A 80 13.02 3.48 14.04
C GLU A 80 12.19 4.78 14.13
N ASP A 81 11.39 5.12 13.11
CA ASP A 81 10.50 6.28 13.13
C ASP A 81 9.17 5.98 13.84
N ASP A 82 8.65 6.96 14.57
CA ASP A 82 7.33 6.87 15.23
C ASP A 82 6.17 6.59 14.27
N GLU A 83 6.30 6.98 13.00
CA GLU A 83 5.26 6.76 12.00
C GLU A 83 5.37 5.40 11.28
N TRP A 84 6.31 4.54 11.68
CA TRP A 84 6.45 3.21 11.09
C TRP A 84 5.25 2.31 11.46
N PRO A 85 4.57 1.69 10.48
CA PRO A 85 3.37 0.88 10.72
C PRO A 85 3.72 -0.54 11.21
N ALA A 86 4.44 -0.64 12.34
CA ALA A 86 4.99 -1.89 12.86
C ALA A 86 3.93 -2.98 13.07
N ARG A 87 2.77 -2.61 13.64
CA ARG A 87 1.67 -3.53 13.93
C ARG A 87 1.09 -4.14 12.66
N GLN A 88 0.86 -3.33 11.64
CA GLN A 88 0.27 -3.76 10.37
C GLN A 88 1.25 -4.63 9.58
N LEU A 89 2.54 -4.30 9.60
CA LEU A 89 3.59 -5.07 8.93
C LEU A 89 3.97 -6.38 9.64
N LEU A 90 3.52 -6.60 10.88
CA LEU A 90 3.82 -7.82 11.64
C LEU A 90 3.35 -9.09 10.94
N SER A 91 2.15 -9.09 10.33
CA SER A 91 1.65 -10.25 9.60
C SER A 91 2.55 -10.62 8.42
N LEU A 92 3.12 -9.61 7.76
CA LEU A 92 4.02 -9.79 6.64
C LEU A 92 5.39 -10.29 7.09
N ALA A 93 5.91 -9.78 8.21
CA ALA A 93 7.13 -10.27 8.83
C ALA A 93 7.00 -11.74 9.24
N ALA A 94 5.90 -12.10 9.93
CA ALA A 94 5.62 -13.46 10.35
C ALA A 94 5.41 -14.42 9.16
N ALA A 95 4.79 -13.95 8.07
CA ALA A 95 4.62 -14.73 6.86
C ALA A 95 5.94 -14.95 6.10
N GLY A 96 6.85 -13.97 6.11
CA GLY A 96 8.15 -14.07 5.44
C GLY A 96 9.12 -15.03 6.10
N SER A 97 8.97 -15.30 7.40
CA SER A 97 9.74 -16.33 8.09
C SER A 97 9.40 -17.76 7.65
N ARG A 98 8.29 -17.96 6.94
CA ARG A 98 7.90 -19.26 6.38
C ARG A 98 8.60 -19.49 5.05
N SER A 99 9.40 -20.55 4.96
CA SER A 99 10.14 -20.90 3.74
C SER A 99 9.21 -21.01 2.52
N GLY A 100 9.55 -20.30 1.44
CA GLY A 100 8.84 -20.38 0.16
C GLY A 100 7.60 -19.48 0.03
N SER A 101 7.27 -18.64 1.01
CA SER A 101 6.09 -17.75 0.94
C SER A 101 6.21 -16.63 -0.10
N GLY A 102 7.44 -16.23 -0.46
CA GLY A 102 7.67 -15.06 -1.33
C GLY A 102 7.21 -13.74 -0.70
N LEU A 103 6.92 -13.73 0.61
CA LEU A 103 6.54 -12.55 1.38
C LEU A 103 7.72 -12.10 2.23
N ALA A 104 7.86 -10.79 2.42
CA ALA A 104 8.87 -10.19 3.30
C ALA A 104 8.39 -8.80 3.72
N ALA A 105 8.69 -8.40 4.96
CA ALA A 105 8.45 -7.03 5.40
C ALA A 105 9.40 -6.05 4.66
N PRO A 106 8.97 -4.81 4.41
CA PRO A 106 9.84 -3.79 3.82
C PRO A 106 10.96 -3.41 4.79
N LEU A 107 12.15 -3.12 4.26
CA LEU A 107 13.27 -2.57 5.02
C LEU A 107 13.08 -1.10 5.38
N ALA A 108 12.39 -0.36 4.52
CA ALA A 108 12.00 1.04 4.66
C ALA A 108 10.93 1.37 3.60
N LEU A 109 10.22 2.49 3.78
CA LEU A 109 9.16 2.95 2.88
C LEU A 109 9.36 4.42 2.52
N TRP A 110 9.40 4.74 1.23
CA TRP A 110 9.29 6.12 0.78
C TRP A 110 7.85 6.59 0.91
N VAL A 111 7.65 7.73 1.56
CA VAL A 111 6.34 8.33 1.78
C VAL A 111 6.37 9.78 1.33
N ARG A 112 5.36 10.19 0.54
CA ARG A 112 5.17 11.58 0.09
C ARG A 112 3.76 12.03 0.41
N GLY A 113 3.62 13.17 1.08
CA GLY A 113 2.34 13.76 1.43
C GLY A 113 2.16 13.99 2.93
N GLN A 114 1.06 14.65 3.28
CA GLN A 114 0.82 15.20 4.62
C GLN A 114 0.48 14.14 5.69
N ALA A 115 -0.20 13.05 5.30
CA ALA A 115 -0.60 12.03 6.26
C ALA A 115 0.62 11.28 6.82
N ARG A 116 0.68 11.13 8.15
CA ARG A 116 1.65 10.26 8.81
C ARG A 116 1.24 8.82 8.59
N LEU A 117 2.18 7.98 8.14
CA LEU A 117 1.84 6.64 7.68
C LEU A 117 1.24 5.79 8.82
N GLY A 118 1.84 5.85 10.01
CA GLY A 118 1.40 5.11 11.19
C GLY A 118 -0.03 5.42 11.64
N GLU A 119 -0.49 6.66 11.45
CA GLU A 119 -1.87 7.08 11.73
C GLU A 119 -2.81 6.65 10.60
N ALA A 120 -2.39 6.86 9.34
CA ALA A 120 -3.22 6.54 8.18
C ALA A 120 -3.50 5.05 8.03
N VAL A 121 -2.64 4.15 8.54
CA VAL A 121 -2.87 2.70 8.47
C VAL A 121 -3.84 2.20 9.55
N ASP A 122 -4.21 3.04 10.51
CA ASP A 122 -5.14 2.63 11.55
C ASP A 122 -6.54 2.46 10.94
N GLN A 123 -7.14 1.30 11.15
CA GLN A 123 -8.43 0.90 10.56
C GLN A 123 -8.53 1.03 9.03
N ALA A 124 -7.41 1.14 8.31
CA ALA A 124 -7.41 1.37 6.88
C ALA A 124 -8.03 0.22 6.07
N ILE A 125 -8.79 0.57 5.03
CA ILE A 125 -9.43 -0.39 4.12
C ILE A 125 -8.80 -0.28 2.73
N ALA A 126 -8.32 -1.41 2.20
CA ALA A 126 -7.90 -1.48 0.80
C ALA A 126 -9.11 -1.65 -0.11
N ILE A 127 -9.28 -0.78 -1.10
CA ILE A 127 -10.26 -0.95 -2.18
C ILE A 127 -9.49 -1.25 -3.46
N VAL A 128 -9.73 -2.42 -4.07
CA VAL A 128 -8.99 -2.87 -5.25
C VAL A 128 -9.91 -3.46 -6.31
N GLY A 129 -9.44 -3.48 -7.55
CA GLY A 129 -10.18 -4.16 -8.60
C GLY A 129 -9.60 -4.03 -9.99
N ALA A 130 -10.49 -4.06 -10.97
CA ALA A 130 -10.17 -4.06 -12.38
C ALA A 130 -9.62 -2.71 -12.86
N ARG A 131 -8.61 -2.79 -13.73
CA ARG A 131 -8.06 -1.60 -14.41
C ARG A 131 -8.96 -1.07 -15.51
N ALA A 132 -9.60 -2.00 -16.25
CA ALA A 132 -10.64 -1.71 -17.21
C ALA A 132 -11.99 -2.03 -16.54
N ALA A 133 -12.33 -1.23 -15.53
CA ALA A 133 -13.56 -1.36 -14.76
C ALA A 133 -14.78 -0.93 -15.59
N THR A 134 -15.95 -1.46 -15.24
CA THR A 134 -17.21 -0.98 -15.80
C THR A 134 -17.65 0.31 -15.13
N ALA A 135 -18.60 1.05 -15.73
CA ALA A 135 -19.20 2.21 -15.07
C ALA A 135 -19.84 1.85 -13.72
N TYR A 136 -20.41 0.65 -13.61
CA TYR A 136 -20.92 0.11 -12.35
C TYR A 136 -19.79 -0.06 -11.32
N GLY A 137 -18.67 -0.69 -11.71
CA GLY A 137 -17.52 -0.87 -10.82
C GLY A 137 -16.92 0.46 -10.36
N GLU A 138 -16.71 1.40 -11.27
CA GLU A 138 -16.17 2.72 -10.91
C GLU A 138 -17.12 3.50 -10.00
N HIS A 139 -18.43 3.44 -10.23
CA HIS A 139 -19.41 4.07 -9.36
C HIS A 139 -19.37 3.48 -7.95
N ASN A 140 -19.44 2.16 -7.81
CA ASN A 140 -19.41 1.51 -6.48
C ASN A 140 -18.08 1.74 -5.75
N ALA A 141 -16.95 1.75 -6.47
CA ALA A 141 -15.65 2.05 -5.87
C ALA A 141 -15.57 3.49 -5.35
N ALA A 142 -16.11 4.45 -6.12
CA ALA A 142 -16.17 5.84 -5.69
C ALA A 142 -17.11 6.02 -4.49
N GLU A 143 -18.31 5.44 -4.51
CA GLU A 143 -19.24 5.47 -3.37
C GLU A 143 -18.62 4.85 -2.13
N LEU A 144 -18.02 3.66 -2.25
CA LEU A 144 -17.36 3.00 -1.11
C LEU A 144 -16.21 3.85 -0.57
N GLY A 145 -15.39 4.41 -1.45
CA GLY A 145 -14.32 5.33 -1.07
C GLY A 145 -14.83 6.57 -0.34
N TYR A 146 -15.93 7.15 -0.81
CA TYR A 146 -16.57 8.32 -0.19
C TYR A 146 -17.13 7.98 1.20
N HIS A 147 -17.94 6.93 1.32
CA HIS A 147 -18.64 6.59 2.58
C HIS A 147 -17.70 6.07 3.66
N LEU A 148 -16.61 5.38 3.31
CA LEU A 148 -15.59 5.01 4.31
C LEU A 148 -14.84 6.25 4.79
N ALA A 149 -14.39 7.09 3.86
CA ALA A 149 -13.64 8.30 4.18
C ALA A 149 -14.45 9.32 4.98
N SER A 150 -15.74 9.49 4.70
CA SER A 150 -16.64 10.39 5.46
C SER A 150 -16.84 9.97 6.92
N ARG A 151 -16.54 8.70 7.24
CA ARG A 151 -16.59 8.14 8.59
C ARG A 151 -15.22 8.09 9.27
N GLY A 152 -14.23 8.76 8.68
CA GLY A 152 -12.86 8.82 9.17
C GLY A 152 -12.03 7.57 8.90
N ILE A 153 -12.49 6.66 8.03
CA ILE A 153 -11.78 5.42 7.71
C ILE A 153 -10.84 5.64 6.51
N PRO A 154 -9.51 5.50 6.68
CA PRO A 154 -8.57 5.74 5.59
C PRO A 154 -8.73 4.73 4.44
N VAL A 155 -8.79 5.25 3.21
CA VAL A 155 -8.93 4.43 2.00
C VAL A 155 -7.57 4.20 1.35
N PHE A 156 -7.16 2.95 1.24
CA PHE A 156 -5.91 2.57 0.58
C PHE A 156 -6.19 1.94 -0.77
N SER A 157 -5.36 2.26 -1.76
CA SER A 157 -5.42 1.58 -3.05
C SER A 157 -4.09 1.68 -3.80
N GLY A 158 -4.04 1.14 -5.01
CA GLY A 158 -2.85 1.05 -5.82
C GLY A 158 -2.66 2.14 -6.87
N ALA A 159 -3.54 3.15 -6.89
CA ALA A 159 -3.61 4.22 -7.88
C ALA A 159 -3.63 3.80 -9.38
N ALA A 160 -3.93 2.53 -9.67
CA ALA A 160 -4.12 2.09 -11.05
C ALA A 160 -5.36 2.73 -11.69
N TYR A 161 -5.53 2.59 -13.00
CA TYR A 161 -6.79 2.95 -13.67
C TYR A 161 -7.98 2.13 -13.12
N GLY A 162 -9.20 2.56 -13.42
CA GLY A 162 -10.43 1.88 -13.01
C GLY A 162 -10.70 2.02 -11.51
N ILE A 163 -10.90 0.88 -10.84
CA ILE A 163 -11.35 0.81 -9.44
C ILE A 163 -10.46 1.61 -8.50
N ASP A 164 -9.13 1.44 -8.57
CA ASP A 164 -8.21 2.14 -7.67
C ASP A 164 -8.35 3.67 -7.77
N GLY A 165 -8.40 4.19 -8.99
CA GLY A 165 -8.57 5.63 -9.23
C GLY A 165 -9.94 6.14 -8.76
N ALA A 166 -11.00 5.35 -8.95
CA ALA A 166 -12.34 5.69 -8.50
C ALA A 166 -12.44 5.75 -6.97
N ALA A 167 -11.87 4.77 -6.27
CA ALA A 167 -11.80 4.73 -4.82
C ALA A 167 -11.11 5.97 -4.23
N HIS A 168 -9.95 6.33 -4.77
CA HIS A 168 -9.23 7.55 -4.35
C HIS A 168 -10.06 8.82 -4.60
N ARG A 169 -10.73 8.93 -5.76
CA ARG A 169 -11.59 10.09 -6.06
C ARG A 169 -12.79 10.17 -5.12
N GLY A 170 -13.38 9.03 -4.76
CA GLY A 170 -14.44 8.94 -3.76
C GLY A 170 -13.97 9.50 -2.42
N ALA A 171 -12.86 8.95 -1.90
CA ALA A 171 -12.30 9.37 -0.61
C ALA A 171 -11.93 10.86 -0.58
N LEU A 172 -11.31 11.38 -1.65
CA LEU A 172 -10.99 12.80 -1.76
C LEU A 172 -12.24 13.70 -1.86
N SER A 173 -13.35 13.20 -2.39
CA SER A 173 -14.61 13.96 -2.44
C SER A 173 -15.30 14.07 -1.08
N ALA A 174 -14.93 13.20 -0.13
CA ALA A 174 -15.35 13.27 1.27
C ALA A 174 -14.37 14.06 2.14
N ASP A 175 -13.36 14.72 1.55
CA ASP A 175 -12.24 15.36 2.25
C ASP A 175 -11.52 14.44 3.26
N GLY A 176 -11.61 13.12 3.07
CA GLY A 176 -11.00 12.14 3.95
C GLY A 176 -9.62 11.67 3.50
N THR A 177 -8.97 10.87 4.36
CA THR A 177 -7.61 10.39 4.11
C THR A 177 -7.59 9.25 3.11
N THR A 178 -6.74 9.35 2.09
CA THR A 178 -6.47 8.25 1.18
C THR A 178 -4.99 8.05 0.92
N VAL A 179 -4.56 6.79 0.78
CA VAL A 179 -3.16 6.43 0.59
C VAL A 179 -2.97 5.56 -0.64
N ALA A 180 -2.10 5.99 -1.56
CA ALA A 180 -1.74 5.21 -2.74
C ALA A 180 -0.40 4.49 -2.54
N VAL A 181 -0.42 3.16 -2.54
CA VAL A 181 0.81 2.35 -2.52
C VAL A 181 1.27 2.18 -3.97
N LEU A 182 2.50 2.55 -4.33
CA LEU A 182 2.96 2.61 -5.74
C LEU A 182 3.91 1.45 -6.11
N PRO A 183 3.87 0.97 -7.37
CA PRO A 183 4.72 -0.11 -7.86
C PRO A 183 6.02 0.40 -8.52
N CYS A 184 6.39 1.65 -8.25
CA CYS A 184 7.48 2.38 -8.89
C CYS A 184 8.08 3.38 -7.89
N GLY A 185 9.13 4.08 -8.29
CA GLY A 185 9.69 5.18 -7.49
C GLY A 185 8.61 6.20 -7.15
N ILE A 186 8.68 6.75 -5.94
CA ILE A 186 7.68 7.68 -5.39
C ILE A 186 7.54 8.98 -6.20
N ASP A 187 8.59 9.35 -6.92
CA ASP A 187 8.73 10.48 -7.83
C ASP A 187 8.24 10.18 -9.27
N VAL A 188 7.87 8.93 -9.56
CA VAL A 188 7.40 8.52 -10.89
C VAL A 188 5.87 8.56 -10.92
N LYS A 189 5.31 9.52 -11.64
CA LYS A 189 3.85 9.63 -11.85
C LYS A 189 3.37 8.49 -12.75
N TYR A 190 2.88 7.42 -12.14
CA TYR A 190 2.30 6.29 -12.85
C TYR A 190 0.94 5.85 -12.26
N PRO A 191 -0.08 5.61 -13.10
CA PRO A 191 -0.08 5.86 -14.54
C PRO A 191 -0.09 7.37 -14.85
N LEU A 192 0.45 7.75 -16.03
CA LEU A 192 0.60 9.18 -16.38
C LEU A 192 -0.72 9.96 -16.31
N GLY A 193 -1.84 9.34 -16.72
CA GLY A 193 -3.16 9.97 -16.65
C GLY A 193 -3.67 10.25 -15.23
N HIS A 194 -3.04 9.67 -14.20
CA HIS A 194 -3.36 9.92 -12.79
C HIS A 194 -2.41 10.92 -12.13
N GLY A 195 -1.56 11.64 -12.88
CA GLY A 195 -0.63 12.61 -12.30
C GLY A 195 -1.30 13.62 -11.34
N THR A 196 -2.37 14.28 -11.78
CA THR A 196 -3.15 15.20 -10.95
C THR A 196 -3.81 14.52 -9.76
N LEU A 197 -4.27 13.28 -9.92
CA LEU A 197 -4.86 12.51 -8.82
C LEU A 197 -3.80 12.19 -7.75
N LEU A 198 -2.61 11.75 -8.15
CA LEU A 198 -1.51 11.47 -7.23
C LEU A 198 -1.07 12.72 -6.46
N ASP A 199 -1.05 13.88 -7.12
CA ASP A 199 -0.73 15.16 -6.46
C ASP A 199 -1.82 15.55 -5.45
N ARG A 200 -3.11 15.34 -5.78
CA ARG A 200 -4.22 15.54 -4.83
C ARG A 200 -4.18 14.58 -3.64
N ILE A 201 -3.83 13.31 -3.88
CA ILE A 201 -3.64 12.32 -2.81
C ILE A 201 -2.51 12.76 -1.88
N ALA A 202 -1.37 13.21 -2.42
CA ALA A 202 -0.26 13.67 -1.60
C ALA A 202 -0.60 14.93 -0.78
N ALA A 203 -1.51 15.77 -1.28
CA ALA A 203 -1.90 17.01 -0.60
C ALA A 203 -2.64 16.80 0.73
N THR A 204 -3.44 15.72 0.88
CA THR A 204 -4.23 15.46 2.11
C THR A 204 -3.99 14.08 2.71
N GLY A 205 -3.44 13.17 1.93
CA GLY A 205 -3.14 11.79 2.30
C GLY A 205 -1.65 11.48 2.11
N ALA A 206 -1.35 10.32 1.53
CA ALA A 206 0.02 9.93 1.25
C ALA A 206 0.17 9.04 0.01
N LEU A 207 1.33 9.13 -0.64
CA LEU A 207 1.84 8.14 -1.55
C LEU A 207 2.90 7.31 -0.80
N VAL A 208 2.93 6.00 -1.03
CA VAL A 208 3.86 5.08 -0.35
C VAL A 208 4.54 4.19 -1.39
N SER A 209 5.85 3.99 -1.30
CA SER A 209 6.57 3.06 -2.17
C SER A 209 7.72 2.36 -1.47
N GLU A 210 7.94 1.09 -1.78
CA GLU A 210 9.11 0.32 -1.37
C GLU A 210 10.28 0.48 -2.36
N TYR A 211 10.06 1.17 -3.49
CA TYR A 211 11.06 1.33 -4.54
C TYR A 211 11.77 2.68 -4.43
N PRO A 212 13.09 2.72 -4.66
CA PRO A 212 13.84 3.95 -4.58
C PRO A 212 13.48 4.93 -5.70
N PRO A 213 13.75 6.24 -5.52
CA PRO A 213 13.46 7.26 -6.53
C PRO A 213 13.99 6.91 -7.92
N GLY A 214 13.23 7.26 -8.95
CA GLY A 214 13.50 6.99 -10.36
C GLY A 214 13.22 5.56 -10.82
N THR A 215 12.72 4.67 -9.95
CA THR A 215 12.39 3.29 -10.35
C THR A 215 11.20 3.27 -11.29
N ALA A 216 11.40 2.81 -12.54
CA ALA A 216 10.31 2.70 -13.51
C ALA A 216 9.24 1.68 -13.08
N PRO A 217 7.99 1.79 -13.54
CA PRO A 217 6.98 0.75 -13.35
C PRO A 217 7.30 -0.51 -14.18
N SER A 218 6.97 -1.70 -13.67
CA SER A 218 7.02 -2.95 -14.44
C SER A 218 5.93 -3.91 -13.97
N ARG A 219 5.57 -4.90 -14.81
CA ARG A 219 4.47 -5.84 -14.52
C ARG A 219 4.66 -6.60 -13.20
N HIS A 220 5.88 -7.06 -12.90
CA HIS A 220 6.13 -7.83 -11.67
C HIS A 220 6.02 -6.95 -10.42
N ARG A 221 6.42 -5.67 -10.49
CA ARG A 221 6.36 -4.75 -9.35
C ARG A 221 4.93 -4.49 -8.87
N PHE A 222 3.93 -4.59 -9.74
CA PHE A 222 2.52 -4.53 -9.30
C PHE A 222 2.16 -5.69 -8.38
N LEU A 223 2.60 -6.90 -8.71
CA LEU A 223 2.31 -8.09 -7.91
C LEU A 223 3.03 -8.00 -6.56
N VAL A 224 4.31 -7.60 -6.57
CA VAL A 224 5.08 -7.35 -5.35
C VAL A 224 4.45 -6.24 -4.51
N ARG A 225 4.02 -5.13 -5.11
CA ARG A 225 3.40 -4.02 -4.36
C ARG A 225 2.13 -4.46 -3.64
N ASN A 226 1.34 -5.35 -4.24
CA ASN A 226 0.06 -5.77 -3.68
C ASN A 226 0.19 -6.44 -2.30
N ARG A 227 1.31 -7.13 -2.01
CA ARG A 227 1.55 -7.66 -0.65
C ARG A 227 1.66 -6.56 0.41
N LEU A 228 2.26 -5.43 0.05
CA LEU A 228 2.40 -4.29 0.95
C LEU A 228 1.03 -3.62 1.18
N LEU A 229 0.23 -3.44 0.12
CA LEU A 229 -1.13 -2.92 0.24
C LEU A 229 -2.02 -3.79 1.16
N ALA A 230 -1.96 -5.12 0.98
CA ALA A 230 -2.69 -6.06 1.83
C ALA A 230 -2.19 -6.05 3.29
N ALA A 231 -0.89 -5.92 3.51
CA ALA A 231 -0.32 -5.90 4.86
C ALA A 231 -0.67 -4.63 5.64
N LEU A 232 -0.58 -3.46 4.98
CA LEU A 232 -0.80 -2.14 5.59
C LEU A 232 -2.27 -1.89 5.99
N THR A 233 -3.21 -2.66 5.44
CA THR A 233 -4.64 -2.47 5.69
C THR A 233 -5.19 -3.54 6.63
N ALA A 234 -6.31 -3.23 7.28
CA ALA A 234 -7.02 -4.19 8.11
C ALA A 234 -7.83 -5.18 7.28
N ALA A 235 -8.34 -4.72 6.14
CA ALA A 235 -9.15 -5.52 5.25
C ALA A 235 -9.04 -5.06 3.79
N THR A 236 -9.42 -5.94 2.87
CA THR A 236 -9.41 -5.68 1.42
C THR A 236 -10.79 -5.94 0.81
N VAL A 237 -11.34 -4.95 0.12
CA VAL A 237 -12.57 -5.05 -0.67
C VAL A 237 -12.24 -5.13 -2.15
N VAL A 238 -12.67 -6.20 -2.80
CA VAL A 238 -12.57 -6.38 -4.25
C VAL A 238 -13.88 -5.94 -4.91
N VAL A 239 -13.87 -4.80 -5.59
CA VAL A 239 -15.11 -4.22 -6.18
C VAL A 239 -15.48 -4.92 -7.50
N GLU A 240 -14.55 -4.97 -8.43
CA GLU A 240 -14.69 -5.72 -9.68
C GLU A 240 -13.38 -6.44 -10.02
N ALA A 241 -13.48 -7.69 -10.45
CA ALA A 241 -12.34 -8.48 -10.88
C ALA A 241 -12.76 -9.55 -11.89
N GLY A 242 -12.15 -9.56 -13.06
CA GLY A 242 -12.21 -10.73 -13.93
C GLY A 242 -11.50 -11.93 -13.31
N ARG A 243 -11.77 -13.15 -13.81
CA ARG A 243 -11.21 -14.41 -13.26
C ARG A 243 -9.68 -14.41 -13.07
N ARG A 244 -8.94 -13.74 -13.97
CA ARG A 244 -7.48 -13.63 -13.99
C ARG A 244 -6.97 -12.23 -13.61
N SER A 245 -7.76 -11.47 -12.86
CA SER A 245 -7.40 -10.11 -12.43
C SER A 245 -6.29 -10.11 -11.39
N GLY A 246 -5.42 -9.11 -11.45
CA GLY A 246 -4.40 -8.85 -10.42
C GLY A 246 -4.99 -8.51 -9.05
N ALA A 247 -6.25 -8.05 -8.98
CA ALA A 247 -6.93 -7.81 -7.71
C ALA A 247 -7.13 -9.09 -6.88
N ARG A 248 -7.24 -10.26 -7.53
CA ARG A 248 -7.30 -11.56 -6.82
C ARG A 248 -5.99 -11.90 -6.11
N ASN A 249 -4.84 -11.44 -6.64
CA ASN A 249 -3.57 -11.61 -5.95
C ASN A 249 -3.51 -10.79 -4.65
N THR A 250 -4.05 -9.57 -4.64
CA THR A 250 -4.19 -8.80 -3.40
C THR A 250 -5.09 -9.52 -2.39
N ALA A 251 -6.26 -10.01 -2.84
CA ALA A 251 -7.20 -10.75 -1.98
C ALA A 251 -6.58 -12.03 -1.40
N SER A 252 -5.92 -12.84 -2.23
CA SER A 252 -5.20 -14.04 -1.79
C SER A 252 -4.10 -13.70 -0.78
N THR A 253 -3.32 -12.63 -1.02
CA THR A 253 -2.30 -12.20 -0.07
C THR A 253 -2.92 -11.72 1.25
N ALA A 254 -4.02 -10.98 1.20
CA ALA A 254 -4.75 -10.55 2.41
C ALA A 254 -5.23 -11.76 3.22
N GLY A 255 -5.79 -12.79 2.57
CA GLY A 255 -6.17 -14.04 3.22
C GLY A 255 -4.99 -14.79 3.84
N GLU A 256 -3.86 -14.91 3.13
CA GLU A 256 -2.61 -15.52 3.66
C GLU A 256 -2.03 -14.77 4.87
N LEU A 257 -2.29 -13.47 4.97
CA LEU A 257 -1.92 -12.61 6.09
C LEU A 257 -2.96 -12.59 7.22
N GLY A 258 -4.04 -13.37 7.10
CA GLY A 258 -5.12 -13.42 8.09
C GLY A 258 -5.97 -12.15 8.16
N LYS A 259 -6.01 -11.37 7.08
CA LYS A 259 -6.82 -10.14 6.97
C LYS A 259 -8.20 -10.47 6.41
N VAL A 260 -9.18 -9.64 6.74
CA VAL A 260 -10.54 -9.80 6.21
C VAL A 260 -10.53 -9.50 4.71
N VAL A 261 -11.11 -10.40 3.93
CA VAL A 261 -11.29 -10.24 2.49
C VAL A 261 -12.78 -10.14 2.21
N MET A 262 -13.14 -9.14 1.41
CA MET A 262 -14.50 -8.84 1.01
C MET A 262 -14.58 -8.70 -0.50
N ALA A 263 -15.75 -8.96 -1.07
CA ALA A 263 -15.98 -8.77 -2.49
C ALA A 263 -17.40 -8.25 -2.73
N MET A 264 -17.52 -7.30 -3.66
CA MET A 264 -18.81 -6.80 -4.09
C MET A 264 -19.45 -7.74 -5.12
N PRO A 265 -20.78 -7.95 -5.04
CA PRO A 265 -21.49 -8.64 -6.10
C PRO A 265 -21.54 -7.75 -7.36
N GLY A 266 -21.88 -8.39 -8.48
CA GLY A 266 -22.12 -7.70 -9.74
C GLY A 266 -22.90 -8.59 -10.70
N PRO A 267 -23.28 -8.08 -11.89
CA PRO A 267 -24.10 -8.82 -12.84
C PRO A 267 -23.47 -10.17 -13.21
N VAL A 268 -24.24 -11.26 -13.12
CA VAL A 268 -23.77 -12.62 -13.48
C VAL A 268 -23.40 -12.75 -14.96
N SER A 269 -23.92 -11.87 -15.81
CA SER A 269 -23.56 -11.76 -17.23
C SER A 269 -22.25 -11.01 -17.47
N SER A 270 -21.71 -10.31 -16.48
CA SER A 270 -20.47 -9.55 -16.60
C SER A 270 -19.25 -10.43 -16.31
N GLY A 271 -18.35 -10.54 -17.30
CA GLY A 271 -17.06 -11.19 -17.10
C GLY A 271 -16.18 -10.49 -16.05
N MET A 272 -16.46 -9.22 -15.73
CA MET A 272 -15.75 -8.43 -14.72
C MET A 272 -16.20 -8.72 -13.29
N SER A 273 -17.33 -9.41 -13.10
CA SER A 273 -17.80 -9.86 -11.78
C SER A 273 -17.36 -11.29 -11.46
N ALA A 274 -16.92 -12.05 -12.46
CA ALA A 274 -16.63 -13.48 -12.32
C ALA A 274 -15.52 -13.83 -11.30
N GLY A 275 -14.57 -12.93 -11.06
CA GLY A 275 -13.56 -13.07 -10.02
C GLY A 275 -14.13 -12.84 -8.63
N CYS A 276 -14.94 -11.79 -8.44
CA CYS A 276 -15.65 -11.53 -7.18
C CYS A 276 -16.59 -12.69 -6.83
N HIS A 277 -17.38 -13.16 -7.79
CA HIS A 277 -18.27 -14.32 -7.60
C HIS A 277 -17.51 -15.58 -7.20
N ALA A 278 -16.34 -15.81 -7.78
CA ALA A 278 -15.51 -16.96 -7.43
C ALA A 278 -14.97 -16.83 -6.00
N LEU A 279 -14.42 -15.67 -5.60
CA LEU A 279 -13.97 -15.43 -4.22
C LEU A 279 -15.09 -15.70 -3.20
N ILE A 280 -16.31 -15.20 -3.46
CA ILE A 280 -17.47 -15.39 -2.59
C ILE A 280 -17.86 -16.88 -2.54
N ARG A 281 -17.97 -17.53 -3.72
CA ARG A 281 -18.36 -18.95 -3.82
C ARG A 281 -17.36 -19.89 -3.17
N GLU A 282 -16.07 -19.56 -3.23
CA GLU A 282 -14.96 -20.31 -2.66
C GLU A 282 -14.79 -20.04 -1.16
N SER A 283 -15.66 -19.20 -0.56
CA SER A 283 -15.58 -18.76 0.84
C SER A 283 -14.26 -18.05 1.19
N GLU A 284 -13.62 -17.45 0.19
CA GLU A 284 -12.41 -16.63 0.36
C GLU A 284 -12.74 -15.18 0.67
N ALA A 285 -13.98 -14.74 0.40
CA ALA A 285 -14.41 -13.37 0.63
C ALA A 285 -15.84 -13.30 1.20
N ILE A 286 -16.05 -12.35 2.11
CA ILE A 286 -17.38 -11.96 2.60
C ILE A 286 -18.05 -11.07 1.53
N LEU A 287 -19.31 -11.35 1.20
CA LEU A 287 -20.08 -10.49 0.31
C LEU A 287 -20.40 -9.18 1.03
N VAL A 288 -20.07 -8.05 0.41
CA VAL A 288 -20.44 -6.71 0.90
C VAL A 288 -21.09 -5.91 -0.22
N THR A 289 -22.01 -5.03 0.14
CA THR A 289 -22.76 -4.17 -0.79
C THR A 289 -22.68 -2.69 -0.42
N SER A 290 -22.25 -2.39 0.80
CA SER A 290 -22.17 -1.04 1.35
C SER A 290 -20.90 -0.83 2.17
N ALA A 291 -20.64 0.41 2.57
CA ALA A 291 -19.61 0.71 3.56
C ALA A 291 -19.98 0.15 4.96
N ASP A 292 -21.26 0.05 5.30
CA ASP A 292 -21.70 -0.51 6.58
C ASP A 292 -21.33 -2.00 6.68
N ASP A 293 -21.60 -2.77 5.62
CA ASP A 293 -21.21 -4.18 5.54
C ASP A 293 -19.69 -4.36 5.71
N VAL A 294 -18.89 -3.40 5.22
CA VAL A 294 -17.43 -3.41 5.36
C VAL A 294 -17.03 -3.19 6.81
N LEU A 295 -17.62 -2.20 7.49
CA LEU A 295 -17.31 -1.89 8.89
C LEU A 295 -17.74 -3.01 9.83
N ASP A 296 -18.91 -3.62 9.56
CA ASP A 296 -19.41 -4.79 10.28
C ASP A 296 -18.44 -5.97 10.15
N ALA A 297 -17.96 -6.25 8.93
CA ALA A 297 -17.02 -7.34 8.67
C ALA A 297 -15.66 -7.15 9.35
N THR A 298 -15.24 -5.90 9.59
CA THR A 298 -13.98 -5.58 10.30
C THR A 298 -14.15 -5.39 11.81
N ALA A 299 -15.39 -5.44 12.32
CA ALA A 299 -15.74 -5.06 13.68
C ALA A 299 -15.24 -3.65 14.06
N PHE A 300 -15.25 -2.73 13.09
CA PHE A 300 -14.92 -1.34 13.34
C PHE A 300 -16.17 -0.59 13.82
N PRO A 301 -16.03 0.39 14.74
CA PRO A 301 -17.16 1.18 15.19
C PRO A 301 -17.74 1.96 14.00
N HIS A 302 -19.08 1.98 13.92
CA HIS A 302 -19.80 2.88 13.03
C HIS A 302 -19.70 4.28 13.60
N ASN A 303 -18.82 5.11 13.04
CA ASN A 303 -18.85 6.54 13.30
C ASN A 303 -19.83 7.16 12.30
N ASP A 304 -20.95 7.70 12.79
CA ASP A 304 -21.82 8.51 11.95
C ASP A 304 -21.03 9.74 11.46
N PRO A 305 -21.19 10.16 10.18
CA PRO A 305 -20.54 11.37 9.69
C PRO A 305 -20.94 12.55 10.58
N ALA A 306 -19.96 13.33 11.02
CA ALA A 306 -20.20 14.48 11.88
C ALA A 306 -21.25 15.41 11.22
N GLU A 307 -22.33 15.70 11.94
CA GLU A 307 -23.29 16.73 11.48
C GLU A 307 -22.52 18.03 11.22
N PRO A 308 -22.79 18.74 10.11
CA PRO A 308 -22.19 20.04 9.88
C PRO A 308 -22.52 20.93 11.08
N ALA A 309 -21.48 21.48 11.72
CA ALA A 309 -21.62 22.32 12.89
C ALA A 309 -22.69 23.38 12.66
N ASP A 310 -23.76 23.31 13.45
CA ASP A 310 -24.89 24.24 13.39
C ASP A 310 -24.35 25.66 13.56
N THR A 311 -24.39 26.43 12.48
CA THR A 311 -23.98 27.84 12.51
C THR A 311 -25.08 28.58 13.25
N ALA A 312 -24.88 28.72 14.56
CA ALA A 312 -25.79 29.44 15.43
C ALA A 312 -26.20 30.78 14.80
N PRO A 313 -27.50 31.12 14.79
CA PRO A 313 -27.97 32.33 14.15
C PRO A 313 -27.38 33.56 14.85
N SER A 314 -26.74 34.42 14.05
CA SER A 314 -26.34 35.78 14.42
C SER A 314 -27.53 36.50 15.06
N THR A 315 -27.48 36.67 16.38
CA THR A 315 -28.42 37.55 17.08
C THR A 315 -28.05 38.99 16.77
N ALA A 316 -29.06 39.73 16.29
CA ALA A 316 -29.01 41.16 15.99
C ALA A 316 -29.04 42.03 17.25
#